data_AF-A0A918KGL8-F1
#
_entry.id   AF-A0A918KGL8-F1
#
_cell.length_a   1.000
_cell.length_b   1.000
_cell.length_c   1.000
_cell.angle_alpha   90.00
_cell.angle_beta   90.00
_cell.angle_gamma   90.00
#
_symmetry.space_group_name_H-M   'P 1'
#
loop_
_entity.id
_entity.type
_entity.pdbx_description
1 polymer ?
#
loop_
_entity_poly.entity_id
_entity_poly.type
_entity_poly.pdbx_seq_one_letter_code
_entity_poly.pdbx_strand_id
1 'polypeptide(L)'
;MNHGSNPFHNDKKIGGRIMNLWWLVTSSVYCSYSELKQRRCLALGWREIGDLERYIKEKKGWERQFKTFVQLKGNIAYPRDKRWTEEDSALTGVPTIFWNLLQIREGDYVAVIETGNQLTLGSIEVRGVGRVTQDAMRSYHFNEEFHHAHEVCAGLEWKDWDLAHYGELDKPSRSFKALLQDNDQLDKVDEAWGAITAE
;
A
#
# COMPACT_ATOMS: atom_id res chain seq x y z
N MET A 1 0.57 -42.26 9.98
CA MET A 1 1.04 -40.92 10.34
C MET A 1 1.63 -40.31 9.08
N ASN A 2 0.86 -39.49 8.36
CA ASN A 2 1.31 -38.87 7.12
C ASN A 2 2.05 -37.56 7.43
N HIS A 3 3.33 -37.53 7.13
CA HIS A 3 4.08 -36.28 6.94
C HIS A 3 3.62 -35.65 5.62
N GLY A 4 2.70 -34.69 5.70
CA GLY A 4 2.40 -33.79 4.59
C GLY A 4 3.44 -32.70 4.55
N SER A 5 4.44 -32.86 3.68
CA SER A 5 5.33 -31.80 3.23
C SER A 5 4.51 -30.68 2.57
N ASN A 6 4.61 -29.47 3.12
CA ASN A 6 3.92 -28.26 2.66
C ASN A 6 4.54 -27.79 1.33
N PRO A 7 3.81 -27.73 0.21
CA PRO A 7 4.39 -27.44 -1.08
C PRO A 7 4.34 -25.93 -1.39
N PHE A 8 5.50 -25.34 -1.69
CA PHE A 8 5.73 -24.07 -2.41
C PHE A 8 5.23 -22.75 -1.78
N HIS A 9 6.11 -22.10 -1.01
CA HIS A 9 6.31 -20.65 -1.09
C HIS A 9 7.68 -20.41 -1.72
N ASN A 10 7.68 -20.05 -3.00
CA ASN A 10 8.89 -19.62 -3.70
C ASN A 10 9.19 -18.18 -3.26
N ASP A 11 9.87 -18.04 -2.12
CA ASP A 11 10.29 -16.74 -1.61
C ASP A 11 11.32 -16.11 -2.57
N LYS A 12 10.87 -15.24 -3.47
CA LYS A 12 11.77 -14.49 -4.35
C LYS A 12 12.56 -13.46 -3.54
N LYS A 13 13.89 -13.42 -3.74
CA LYS A 13 14.81 -12.58 -2.95
C LYS A 13 15.59 -11.59 -3.80
N ILE A 14 15.68 -10.35 -3.32
CA ILE A 14 16.68 -9.36 -3.76
C ILE A 14 17.56 -9.04 -2.54
N GLY A 15 18.88 -9.16 -2.69
CA GLY A 15 19.82 -8.89 -1.59
C GLY A 15 19.61 -9.76 -0.33
N GLY A 16 19.00 -10.94 -0.47
CA GLY A 16 18.68 -11.84 0.65
C GLY A 16 17.35 -11.57 1.38
N ARG A 17 16.63 -10.51 1.00
CA ARG A 17 15.30 -10.15 1.53
C ARG A 17 14.18 -10.71 0.66
N ILE A 18 13.11 -11.23 1.27
CA ILE A 18 11.89 -11.67 0.59
C ILE A 18 11.13 -10.45 0.03
N MET A 19 10.80 -10.47 -1.26
CA MET A 19 9.94 -9.47 -1.91
C MET A 19 8.47 -9.69 -1.54
N ASN A 20 7.71 -8.61 -1.38
CA ASN A 20 6.28 -8.68 -1.10
C ASN A 20 5.45 -7.99 -2.17
N LEU A 21 4.20 -8.44 -2.31
CA LEU A 21 3.16 -7.74 -3.03
C LEU A 21 2.24 -7.01 -2.04
N TRP A 22 2.04 -5.73 -2.31
CA TRP A 22 1.14 -4.86 -1.57
C TRP A 22 -0.04 -4.47 -2.45
N TRP A 23 -1.24 -4.47 -1.90
CA TRP A 23 -2.45 -4.03 -2.56
C TRP A 23 -2.85 -2.67 -2.00
N LEU A 24 -2.93 -1.68 -2.88
CA LEU A 24 -3.34 -0.31 -2.56
C LEU A 24 -4.70 -0.03 -3.18
N VAL A 25 -5.66 0.40 -2.36
CA VAL A 25 -6.92 0.96 -2.84
C VAL A 25 -6.80 2.48 -2.88
N THR A 26 -7.06 3.04 -4.06
CA THR A 26 -7.07 4.48 -4.31
C THR A 26 -8.44 4.94 -4.82
N SER A 27 -8.64 6.26 -4.94
CA SER A 27 -9.91 6.86 -5.34
C SER A 27 -9.73 7.79 -6.53
N SER A 28 -10.47 7.58 -7.62
CA SER A 28 -10.43 8.44 -8.80
C SER A 28 -10.76 9.92 -8.51
N VAL A 29 -11.41 10.21 -7.38
CA VAL A 29 -11.80 11.57 -6.96
C VAL A 29 -10.74 12.23 -6.06
N TYR A 30 -10.11 11.47 -5.16
CA TYR A 30 -9.25 12.02 -4.11
C TYR A 30 -7.75 11.72 -4.28
N CYS A 31 -7.40 10.68 -5.04
CA CYS A 31 -6.04 10.38 -5.50
C CYS A 31 -6.14 9.27 -6.53
N SER A 32 -6.07 9.63 -7.82
CA SER A 32 -6.17 8.65 -8.89
C SER A 32 -4.88 7.85 -9.04
N TYR A 33 -4.95 6.70 -9.70
CA TYR A 33 -3.75 5.97 -10.12
C TYR A 33 -2.82 6.85 -10.98
N SER A 34 -3.40 7.65 -11.89
CA SER A 34 -2.63 8.59 -12.72
C SER A 34 -1.88 9.64 -11.89
N GLU A 35 -2.49 10.12 -10.79
CA GLU A 35 -1.84 11.05 -9.86
C GLU A 35 -0.64 10.40 -9.15
N LEU A 36 -0.82 9.18 -8.63
CA LEU A 36 0.29 8.41 -8.02
C LEU A 36 1.41 8.13 -9.03
N LYS A 37 1.05 7.83 -10.28
CA LYS A 37 1.98 7.63 -11.39
C LYS A 37 2.80 8.88 -11.67
N GLN A 38 2.15 10.03 -11.75
CA GLN A 38 2.81 11.33 -11.96
C GLN A 38 3.72 11.70 -10.78
N ARG A 39 3.25 11.50 -9.54
CA ARG A 39 4.01 11.80 -8.32
C ARG A 39 5.13 10.80 -8.05
N ARG A 40 5.13 9.64 -8.71
CA ARG A 40 6.11 8.55 -8.54
C ARG A 40 6.29 8.16 -7.06
N CYS A 41 5.18 7.99 -6.36
CA CYS A 41 5.16 7.60 -4.96
C CYS A 41 3.93 6.74 -4.63
N LEU A 42 3.90 6.19 -3.42
CA LEU A 42 2.66 5.75 -2.78
C LEU A 42 2.19 6.88 -1.88
N ALA A 43 0.87 7.10 -1.83
CA ALA A 43 0.30 8.10 -0.95
C ALA A 43 -0.91 7.57 -0.19
N LEU A 44 -1.05 7.98 1.07
CA LEU A 44 -2.25 7.75 1.88
C LEU A 44 -2.96 9.06 2.23
N GLY A 45 -4.28 8.96 2.39
CA GLY A 45 -5.14 10.01 2.90
C GLY A 45 -4.90 10.33 4.38
N TRP A 46 -5.90 10.95 5.00
CA TRP A 46 -5.89 11.43 6.39
C TRP A 46 -4.95 12.62 6.65
N ARG A 47 -4.85 13.54 5.69
CA ARG A 47 -4.01 14.74 5.76
C ARG A 47 -4.14 15.51 7.08
N GLU A 48 -5.34 15.61 7.65
CA GLU A 48 -5.61 16.41 8.85
C GLU A 48 -4.90 15.87 10.11
N ILE A 49 -4.37 14.64 10.12
CA ILE A 49 -3.48 14.20 11.22
C ILE A 49 -2.14 14.95 11.22
N GLY A 50 -1.80 15.60 10.10
CA GLY A 50 -0.58 16.36 9.89
C GLY A 50 0.67 15.50 9.82
N ASP A 51 1.80 16.15 9.61
CA ASP A 51 3.07 15.47 9.40
C ASP A 51 3.45 14.49 10.55
N LEU A 52 3.91 13.31 10.14
CA LEU A 52 4.36 12.20 10.98
C LEU A 52 5.88 11.99 10.98
N GLU A 53 6.66 12.75 10.21
CA GLU A 53 8.11 12.51 9.99
C GLU A 53 8.87 12.28 11.31
N ARG A 54 8.66 13.17 12.29
CA ARG A 54 9.30 13.10 13.62
C ARG A 54 8.99 11.83 14.44
N TYR A 55 7.96 11.07 14.06
CA TYR A 55 7.54 9.84 14.75
C TYR A 55 7.99 8.58 14.00
N ILE A 56 8.56 8.69 12.81
CA ILE A 56 9.04 7.55 12.03
C ILE A 56 10.43 7.18 12.52
N LYS A 57 10.58 5.94 13.01
CA LYS A 57 11.86 5.44 13.52
C LYS A 57 12.04 3.97 13.15
N GLU A 58 13.21 3.67 12.61
CA GLU A 58 13.65 2.29 12.38
C GLU A 58 14.21 1.70 13.69
N LYS A 59 13.32 1.41 14.64
CA LYS A 59 13.67 0.86 15.95
C LYS A 59 12.81 -0.35 16.27
N LYS A 60 13.45 -1.45 16.71
CA LYS A 60 12.74 -2.65 17.16
C LYS A 60 11.75 -2.31 18.28
N GLY A 61 10.51 -2.78 18.13
CA GLY A 61 9.43 -2.54 19.09
C GLY A 61 8.79 -1.15 19.03
N TRP A 62 9.15 -0.30 18.05
CA TRP A 62 8.60 1.06 17.89
C TRP A 62 7.16 1.11 17.35
N GLU A 63 6.71 0.00 16.75
CA GLU A 63 5.38 -0.14 16.14
C GLU A 63 4.25 0.38 17.04
N ARG A 64 4.22 -0.08 18.30
CA ARG A 64 3.14 0.27 19.23
C ARG A 64 3.09 1.78 19.47
N GLN A 65 4.25 2.40 19.73
CA GLN A 65 4.35 3.84 19.96
C GLN A 65 3.93 4.63 18.72
N PHE A 66 4.41 4.25 17.53
CA PHE A 66 4.02 4.88 16.28
C PHE A 66 2.51 4.83 16.09
N LYS A 67 1.92 3.63 16.21
CA LYS A 67 0.47 3.43 16.08
C LYS A 67 -0.31 4.27 17.10
N THR A 68 0.19 4.39 18.34
CA THR A 68 -0.42 5.26 19.36
C THR A 68 -0.39 6.73 18.97
N PHE A 69 0.72 7.24 18.41
CA PHE A 69 0.79 8.63 17.94
C PHE A 69 -0.19 8.90 16.81
N VAL A 70 -0.28 7.99 15.83
CA VAL A 70 -1.25 8.09 14.73
C VAL A 70 -2.68 8.10 15.28
N GLN A 71 -3.00 7.19 16.20
CA GLN A 71 -4.32 7.14 16.84
C GLN A 71 -4.67 8.46 17.56
N LEU A 72 -3.74 9.00 18.35
CA LEU A 72 -3.96 10.25 19.08
C LEU A 72 -4.21 11.43 18.15
N LYS A 73 -3.41 11.56 17.09
CA LYS A 73 -3.60 12.61 16.07
C LYS A 73 -4.94 12.45 15.35
N GLY A 74 -5.31 11.23 14.98
CA GLY A 74 -6.58 10.97 14.32
C GLY A 74 -7.81 11.20 15.20
N ASN A 75 -7.75 10.88 16.50
CA ASN A 75 -8.82 11.21 17.45
C ASN A 75 -9.10 12.72 17.53
N ILE A 76 -8.05 13.54 17.40
CA ILE A 76 -8.15 15.00 17.41
C ILE A 76 -8.65 15.53 16.07
N ALA A 77 -8.09 15.03 14.96
CA ALA A 77 -8.39 15.50 13.61
C ALA A 77 -9.78 15.05 13.12
N TYR A 78 -10.24 13.85 13.52
CA TYR A 78 -11.48 13.23 13.06
C TYR A 78 -12.37 12.75 14.22
N PRO A 79 -12.83 13.64 15.10
CA PRO A 79 -13.51 13.28 16.35
C PRO A 79 -14.89 12.62 16.14
N ARG A 80 -15.42 12.61 14.91
CA ARG A 80 -16.72 12.01 14.56
C ARG A 80 -16.58 10.79 13.64
N ASP A 81 -15.36 10.46 13.23
CA ASP A 81 -15.12 9.35 12.33
C ASP A 81 -14.90 8.08 13.14
N LYS A 82 -15.86 7.16 13.03
CA LYS A 82 -15.85 5.86 13.72
C LYS A 82 -14.61 5.04 13.43
N ARG A 83 -13.92 5.26 12.30
CA ARG A 83 -12.62 4.62 11.99
C ARG A 83 -11.53 4.97 13.00
N TRP A 84 -11.71 6.08 13.72
CA TRP A 84 -10.81 6.57 14.76
C TRP A 84 -11.42 6.40 16.16
N THR A 85 -12.76 6.48 16.31
CA THR A 85 -13.41 6.59 17.62
C THR A 85 -14.08 5.33 18.16
N GLU A 86 -14.44 4.33 17.34
CA GLU A 86 -15.17 3.13 17.80
C GLU A 86 -14.28 1.87 17.81
N GLU A 87 -14.11 1.39 19.05
CA GLU A 87 -13.47 0.22 19.68
C GLU A 87 -13.04 -1.08 18.96
N ASP A 88 -13.07 -1.26 17.64
CA ASP A 88 -12.34 -2.41 17.02
C ASP A 88 -10.87 -2.08 16.72
N SER A 89 -10.23 -1.97 17.90
CA SER A 89 -8.85 -1.77 18.29
C SER A 89 -8.19 -0.47 17.81
N ALA A 90 -8.11 0.47 18.78
CA ALA A 90 -6.99 1.38 18.84
C ALA A 90 -5.72 0.58 18.52
N LEU A 91 -5.00 0.98 17.47
CA LEU A 91 -3.83 0.29 16.88
C LEU A 91 -4.08 -0.75 15.75
N THR A 92 -5.29 -1.25 15.44
CA THR A 92 -5.53 -2.17 14.29
C THR A 92 -6.24 -1.54 13.09
N GLY A 93 -6.83 -0.35 13.27
CA GLY A 93 -7.46 0.40 12.18
C GLY A 93 -6.45 1.19 11.33
N VAL A 94 -6.75 2.48 11.10
CA VAL A 94 -5.89 3.41 10.35
C VAL A 94 -4.43 3.42 10.85
N PRO A 95 -4.14 3.34 12.17
CA PRO A 95 -2.75 3.23 12.62
C PRO A 95 -1.98 2.03 12.06
N THR A 96 -2.63 0.87 11.87
CA THR A 96 -2.00 -0.29 11.23
C THR A 96 -1.74 -0.06 9.75
N ILE A 97 -2.63 0.64 9.05
CA ILE A 97 -2.43 1.00 7.65
C ILE A 97 -1.18 1.87 7.50
N PHE A 98 -1.02 2.91 8.33
CA PHE A 98 0.19 3.73 8.33
C PHE A 98 1.45 2.94 8.69
N TRP A 99 1.37 2.03 9.67
CA TRP A 99 2.52 1.21 10.02
C TRP A 99 2.93 0.28 8.87
N ASN A 100 1.94 -0.34 8.22
CA ASN A 100 2.12 -1.21 7.06
C ASN A 100 2.74 -0.44 5.89
N LEU A 101 2.30 0.79 5.63
CA LEU A 101 2.88 1.67 4.62
C LEU A 101 4.39 1.82 4.84
N LEU A 102 4.81 2.03 6.10
CA LEU A 102 6.22 2.16 6.46
C LEU A 102 7.01 0.84 6.37
N GLN A 103 6.34 -0.32 6.28
CA GLN A 103 7.02 -1.62 6.08
C GLN A 103 7.31 -1.93 4.62
N ILE A 104 6.80 -1.13 3.67
CA ILE A 104 7.08 -1.27 2.24
C ILE A 104 8.53 -0.89 1.96
N ARG A 105 9.21 -1.73 1.19
CA ARG A 105 10.68 -1.66 1.07
C ARG A 105 11.12 -1.83 -0.37
N GLU A 106 12.33 -1.41 -0.65
CA GLU A 106 12.95 -1.55 -1.96
C GLU A 106 12.83 -3.01 -2.47
N GLY A 107 12.40 -3.15 -3.72
CA GLY A 107 12.15 -4.42 -4.38
C GLY A 107 10.74 -4.99 -4.21
N ASP A 108 9.93 -4.48 -3.28
CA ASP A 108 8.52 -4.87 -3.17
C ASP A 108 7.72 -4.37 -4.39
N TYR A 109 6.59 -5.03 -4.66
CA TYR A 109 5.60 -4.63 -5.67
C TYR A 109 4.35 -4.06 -5.02
N VAL A 110 3.66 -3.19 -5.75
CA VAL A 110 2.37 -2.61 -5.36
C VAL A 110 1.36 -2.75 -6.49
N ALA A 111 0.28 -3.50 -6.30
CA ALA A 111 -0.86 -3.50 -7.20
C ALA A 111 -1.86 -2.42 -6.76
N VAL A 112 -2.24 -1.53 -7.68
CA VAL A 112 -3.20 -0.45 -7.41
C VAL A 112 -4.56 -0.80 -7.96
N ILE A 113 -5.52 -0.77 -7.05
CA ILE A 113 -6.94 -0.85 -7.30
C ILE A 113 -7.51 0.56 -7.21
N GLU A 114 -8.23 1.02 -8.23
CA GLU A 114 -8.90 2.33 -8.20
C GLU A 114 -10.41 2.19 -8.04
N THR A 115 -10.98 2.98 -7.14
CA THR A 115 -12.43 3.00 -6.84
C THR A 115 -13.04 4.36 -7.17
N GLY A 116 -14.34 4.41 -7.43
CA GLY A 116 -15.09 5.66 -7.60
C GLY A 116 -15.33 6.11 -9.04
N ASN A 117 -14.98 5.31 -10.05
CA ASN A 117 -15.40 5.58 -11.42
C ASN A 117 -16.83 5.02 -11.64
N GLN A 118 -17.79 5.87 -12.02
CA GLN A 118 -19.18 5.46 -12.31
C GLN A 118 -19.27 4.51 -13.52
N LEU A 119 -18.22 4.42 -14.34
CA LEU A 119 -18.17 3.58 -15.54
C LEU A 119 -17.89 2.10 -15.24
N THR A 120 -17.39 1.77 -14.06
CA THR A 120 -17.22 0.39 -13.61
C THR A 120 -18.46 -0.01 -12.82
N LEU A 121 -19.36 -0.78 -13.43
CA LEU A 121 -20.57 -1.40 -12.84
C LEU A 121 -20.20 -2.38 -11.70
N GLY A 122 -19.59 -1.88 -10.62
CA GLY A 122 -19.07 -2.69 -9.52
C GLY A 122 -17.76 -3.42 -9.81
N SER A 123 -17.15 -3.28 -11.00
CA SER A 123 -15.83 -3.86 -11.29
C SER A 123 -14.71 -3.00 -10.70
N ILE A 124 -14.24 -3.43 -9.54
CA ILE A 124 -12.99 -2.95 -8.97
C ILE A 124 -11.87 -3.54 -9.84
N GLU A 125 -11.09 -2.73 -10.55
CA GLU A 125 -10.04 -3.20 -11.48
C GLU A 125 -8.66 -2.74 -11.04
N VAL A 126 -7.66 -3.60 -11.27
CA VAL A 126 -6.25 -3.22 -11.10
C VAL A 126 -5.87 -2.32 -12.25
N ARG A 127 -5.44 -1.10 -11.93
CA ARG A 127 -5.05 -0.09 -12.93
C ARG A 127 -3.59 -0.22 -13.33
N GLY A 128 -2.75 -0.59 -12.37
CA GLY A 128 -1.32 -0.68 -12.58
C GLY A 128 -0.63 -1.38 -11.43
N VAL A 129 0.61 -1.73 -11.70
CA VAL A 129 1.55 -2.26 -10.72
C VAL A 129 2.71 -1.28 -10.60
N GLY A 130 3.32 -1.22 -9.44
CA GLY A 130 4.49 -0.39 -9.17
C GLY A 130 5.60 -1.19 -8.53
N ARG A 131 6.85 -0.84 -8.81
CA ARG A 131 8.03 -1.43 -8.18
C ARG A 131 8.72 -0.42 -7.30
N VAL A 132 8.87 -0.78 -6.03
CA VAL A 132 9.44 0.07 -5.00
C VAL A 132 10.95 0.20 -5.20
N THR A 133 11.40 1.42 -5.42
CA THR A 133 12.81 1.77 -5.65
C THR A 133 13.50 2.31 -4.41
N GLN A 134 12.73 2.68 -3.38
CA GLN A 134 13.25 3.19 -2.11
C GLN A 134 12.36 2.77 -0.94
N ASP A 135 12.99 2.43 0.19
CA ASP A 135 12.29 2.11 1.44
C ASP A 135 11.33 3.22 1.90
N ALA A 136 10.12 2.84 2.31
CA ALA A 136 9.08 3.78 2.71
C ALA A 136 9.48 4.65 3.91
N MET A 137 10.08 4.06 4.95
CA MET A 137 10.55 4.82 6.12
C MET A 137 11.60 5.88 5.79
N ARG A 138 12.44 5.64 4.77
CA ARG A 138 13.55 6.53 4.40
C ARG A 138 13.12 7.63 3.43
N SER A 139 11.96 7.47 2.83
CA SER A 139 11.45 8.32 1.75
C SER A 139 10.15 9.03 2.12
N TYR A 140 9.72 8.90 3.38
CA TYR A 140 8.49 9.51 3.84
C TYR A 140 8.55 11.03 3.68
N HIS A 141 7.48 11.60 3.14
CA HIS A 141 7.28 13.03 2.99
C HIS A 141 5.81 13.38 3.25
N PHE A 142 5.57 14.58 3.78
CA PHE A 142 4.22 15.12 3.97
C PHE A 142 3.99 16.30 3.03
N ASN A 143 3.10 16.11 2.06
CA ASN A 143 2.76 17.12 1.07
C ASN A 143 1.32 17.60 1.26
N GLU A 144 1.15 18.75 1.92
CA GLU A 144 -0.17 19.28 2.32
C GLU A 144 -1.05 19.74 1.15
N GLU A 145 -0.48 19.91 -0.04
CA GLU A 145 -1.20 20.30 -1.27
C GLU A 145 -2.18 19.20 -1.73
N PHE A 146 -1.92 17.94 -1.39
CA PHE A 146 -2.71 16.79 -1.82
C PHE A 146 -3.62 16.25 -0.72
N HIS A 147 -4.79 15.72 -1.08
CA HIS A 147 -5.65 15.02 -0.12
C HIS A 147 -4.96 13.76 0.44
N HIS A 148 -4.24 13.03 -0.43
CA HIS A 148 -3.34 11.95 -0.02
C HIS A 148 -1.96 12.53 0.25
N ALA A 149 -1.82 13.19 1.40
CA ALA A 149 -0.64 13.98 1.75
C ALA A 149 0.55 13.15 2.26
N HIS A 150 0.33 11.93 2.73
CA HIS A 150 1.39 11.10 3.29
C HIS A 150 2.04 10.26 2.20
N GLU A 151 3.16 10.73 1.68
CA GLU A 151 3.91 10.12 0.58
C GLU A 151 5.03 9.23 1.11
N VAL A 152 5.28 8.11 0.44
CA VAL A 152 6.44 7.23 0.65
C VAL A 152 6.90 6.62 -0.68
N CYS A 153 8.04 5.93 -0.65
CA CYS A 153 8.61 5.23 -1.81
C CYS A 153 8.89 6.18 -2.98
N ALA A 154 9.53 7.31 -2.68
CA ALA A 154 9.87 8.31 -3.68
C ALA A 154 10.67 7.69 -4.85
N GLY A 155 10.30 8.07 -6.08
CA GLY A 155 10.90 7.51 -7.29
C GLY A 155 10.31 6.16 -7.71
N LEU A 156 9.16 5.78 -7.16
CA LEU A 156 8.40 4.59 -7.53
C LEU A 156 8.24 4.51 -9.05
N GLU A 157 8.48 3.32 -9.59
CA GLU A 157 8.23 3.04 -11.00
C GLU A 157 6.85 2.42 -11.12
N TRP A 158 6.08 2.86 -12.13
CA TRP A 158 4.73 2.39 -12.37
C TRP A 158 4.62 1.83 -13.79
N LYS A 159 3.83 0.77 -13.93
CA LYS A 159 3.44 0.19 -15.21
C LYS A 159 1.94 -0.07 -15.20
N ASP A 160 1.28 0.31 -16.27
CA ASP A 160 -0.16 0.07 -16.42
C ASP A 160 -0.40 -1.43 -16.55
N TRP A 161 -1.46 -1.93 -15.93
CA TRP A 161 -1.74 -3.36 -15.96
C TRP A 161 -2.32 -3.76 -17.31
N ASP A 162 -1.62 -4.64 -18.02
CA ASP A 162 -2.06 -5.13 -19.32
C ASP A 162 -3.01 -6.33 -19.15
N LEU A 163 -4.30 -6.02 -19.01
CA LEU A 163 -5.36 -6.99 -18.85
C LEU A 163 -5.45 -7.97 -20.04
N ALA A 164 -5.14 -7.51 -21.26
CA ALA A 164 -5.27 -8.32 -22.46
C ALA A 164 -4.23 -9.45 -22.50
N HIS A 165 -3.01 -9.19 -22.04
CA HIS A 165 -1.93 -10.17 -22.08
C HIS A 165 -1.80 -11.00 -20.80
N TYR A 166 -2.03 -10.40 -19.62
CA TYR A 166 -1.84 -11.10 -18.34
C TYR A 166 -3.14 -11.50 -17.65
N GLY A 167 -4.30 -11.09 -18.19
CA GLY A 167 -5.60 -11.33 -17.56
C GLY A 167 -5.79 -10.57 -16.25
N GLU A 168 -6.91 -10.81 -15.57
CA GLU A 168 -7.23 -10.16 -14.30
C GLU A 168 -6.31 -10.69 -13.16
N LEU A 169 -5.96 -9.84 -12.20
CA LEU A 169 -5.36 -10.27 -10.94
C LEU A 169 -6.46 -10.65 -9.95
N ASP A 170 -6.35 -11.84 -9.35
CA ASP A 170 -7.27 -12.23 -8.30
C ASP A 170 -7.05 -11.32 -7.08
N LYS A 171 -8.12 -10.64 -6.68
CA LYS A 171 -8.09 -9.71 -5.56
C LYS A 171 -7.88 -10.46 -4.24
N PRO A 172 -7.31 -9.80 -3.21
CA PRO A 172 -7.20 -10.40 -1.90
C PRO A 172 -8.55 -10.90 -1.38
N SER A 173 -8.59 -12.12 -0.87
CA SER A 173 -9.80 -12.76 -0.34
C SER A 173 -10.35 -12.04 0.91
N ARG A 174 -9.48 -11.31 1.62
CA ARG A 174 -9.81 -10.51 2.79
C ARG A 174 -10.13 -9.06 2.42
N SER A 175 -11.19 -8.52 2.99
CA SER A 175 -11.50 -7.10 2.88
C SER A 175 -10.44 -6.25 3.59
N PHE A 176 -10.05 -5.14 2.96
CA PHE A 176 -9.11 -4.17 3.52
C PHE A 176 -9.51 -2.75 3.14
N LYS A 177 -9.07 -1.77 3.94
CA LYS A 177 -9.53 -0.37 3.80
C LYS A 177 -8.73 0.45 2.78
N ALA A 178 -7.41 0.29 2.78
CA ALA A 178 -6.53 1.10 1.93
C ALA A 178 -5.28 0.33 1.51
N LEU A 179 -4.63 -0.37 2.44
CA LEU A 179 -3.38 -1.08 2.16
C LEU A 179 -3.37 -2.47 2.79
N LEU A 180 -2.84 -3.45 2.06
CA LEU A 180 -2.74 -4.85 2.49
C LEU A 180 -1.51 -5.53 1.87
N GLN A 181 -0.70 -6.25 2.65
CA GLN A 181 0.36 -7.10 2.09
C GLN A 181 -0.17 -8.48 1.80
N ASP A 182 -0.20 -8.92 0.55
CA ASP A 182 -0.74 -10.21 0.13
C ASP A 182 0.02 -10.76 -1.08
N ASN A 183 0.72 -11.87 -0.89
CA ASN A 183 1.69 -12.39 -1.86
C ASN A 183 1.10 -13.44 -2.82
N ASP A 184 -0.19 -13.75 -2.73
CA ASP A 184 -0.80 -14.84 -3.53
C ASP A 184 -0.61 -14.66 -5.04
N GLN A 185 -0.56 -13.41 -5.52
CA GLN A 185 -0.37 -13.05 -6.94
C GLN A 185 1.04 -12.53 -7.27
N LEU A 186 2.00 -12.63 -6.34
CA LEU A 186 3.34 -12.04 -6.50
C LEU A 186 4.07 -12.56 -7.74
N ASP A 187 4.01 -13.86 -8.01
CA ASP A 187 4.73 -14.45 -9.15
C ASP A 187 4.21 -13.93 -10.48
N LYS A 188 2.88 -13.78 -10.61
CA LYS A 188 2.24 -13.24 -11.79
C LYS A 188 2.57 -11.76 -12.00
N VAL A 189 2.60 -10.98 -10.91
CA VAL A 189 2.99 -9.56 -10.95
C VAL A 189 4.45 -9.41 -11.36
N ASP A 190 5.36 -10.22 -10.83
CA ASP A 190 6.79 -10.16 -11.16
C ASP A 190 7.07 -10.57 -12.62
N GLU A 191 6.39 -11.61 -13.11
CA GLU A 191 6.46 -12.01 -14.52
C GLU A 191 5.98 -10.89 -15.44
N ALA A 192 4.78 -10.35 -15.17
CA ALA A 192 4.23 -9.23 -15.94
C ALA A 192 5.15 -8.01 -15.87
N TRP A 193 5.72 -7.71 -14.70
CA TRP A 193 6.65 -6.59 -14.54
C TRP A 193 7.88 -6.71 -15.44
N GLY A 194 8.44 -7.92 -15.57
CA GLY A 194 9.61 -8.17 -16.42
C GLY A 194 9.31 -8.03 -17.92
N ALA A 195 8.06 -8.28 -18.33
CA ALA A 195 7.66 -8.31 -19.73
C ALA A 195 6.95 -7.03 -20.22
N ILE A 196 6.31 -6.26 -19.32
CA ILE A 196 5.74 -4.94 -19.67
C ILE A 196 6.89 -3.97 -19.95
N THR A 197 7.00 -3.46 -21.17
CA THR A 197 7.93 -2.37 -21.49
C THR A 197 7.46 -1.07 -20.85
N ALA A 198 8.37 -0.29 -20.26
CA ALA A 198 8.01 1.05 -19.80
C ALA A 198 7.70 1.93 -21.02
N GLU A 199 6.49 2.48 -21.07
CA GLU A 199 6.12 3.55 -22.01
C GLU A 199 6.61 4.91 -21.52
#